data_AF-A0A0G4NI97-F1
#
_entry.id   AF-A0A0G4NI97-F1
#
_cell.length_a   1.000
_cell.length_b   1.000
_cell.length_c   1.000
_cell.angle_alpha   90.00
_cell.angle_beta   90.00
_cell.angle_gamma   90.00
#
_symmetry.space_group_name_H-M   'P 1'
#
loop_
_entity.id
_entity.type
_entity.pdbx_description
1 polymer ?
#
loop_
_entity_poly.entity_id
_entity_poly.type
_entity_poly.pdbx_seq_one_letter_code
_entity_poly.pdbx_strand_id
1 'polypeptide(L)'
;RIASLCEQAGLSQKALELYEDPEAIKRVVVNIAGTPNFNQDWLNGFFGKLSVEQSLDCLDAMMKHNIRQNLQSVVTIATKYSDLLGPVQLVDLFEKYKTAEGLFYYLGSVVNLSEEPDVIFKYIESATKMGQFNEVE
;
A
#
# COMPACT_ATOMS: atom_id res chain seq x y z
N ARG A 1 20.01 -14.14 -12.28
CA ARG A 1 20.82 -15.12 -11.52
C ARG A 1 21.23 -14.61 -10.14
N ILE A 2 21.72 -13.36 -9.99
CA ILE A 2 22.09 -12.83 -8.66
C ILE A 2 20.82 -12.52 -7.83
N ALA A 3 19.82 -11.84 -8.41
CA ALA A 3 18.56 -11.53 -7.74
C ALA A 3 17.87 -12.78 -7.14
N SER A 4 17.79 -13.87 -7.92
CA SER A 4 17.22 -15.15 -7.46
C SER A 4 18.01 -15.80 -6.33
N LEU A 5 19.35 -15.62 -6.29
CA LEU A 5 20.16 -16.11 -5.18
C LEU A 5 19.95 -15.27 -3.92
N CYS A 6 19.78 -13.95 -4.06
CA CYS A 6 19.41 -13.08 -2.95
C CYS A 6 18.03 -13.47 -2.37
N GLU A 7 17.05 -13.73 -3.23
CA GLU A 7 15.72 -14.20 -2.83
C GLU A 7 15.80 -15.54 -2.05
N GLN A 8 16.54 -16.53 -2.59
CA GLN A 8 16.74 -17.82 -1.93
C GLN A 8 17.48 -17.72 -0.58
N ALA A 9 18.34 -16.71 -0.42
CA ALA A 9 19.04 -16.42 0.83
C ALA A 9 18.24 -15.57 1.82
N GLY A 10 16.98 -15.22 1.50
CA GLY A 10 16.13 -14.37 2.35
C GLY A 10 16.48 -12.88 2.30
N LEU A 11 17.28 -12.43 1.33
CA LEU A 11 17.70 -11.05 1.15
C LEU A 11 16.74 -10.30 0.22
N SER A 12 15.47 -10.19 0.63
CA SER A 12 14.38 -9.66 -0.21
C SER A 12 14.63 -8.24 -0.75
N GLN A 13 15.20 -7.34 0.06
CA GLN A 13 15.51 -5.97 -0.37
C GLN A 13 16.52 -5.95 -1.52
N LYS A 14 17.61 -6.71 -1.39
CA LYS A 14 18.62 -6.83 -2.45
C LYS A 14 18.08 -7.51 -3.69
N ALA A 15 17.19 -8.49 -3.53
CA ALA A 15 16.54 -9.12 -4.66
C ALA A 15 15.71 -8.11 -5.46
N LEU A 16 14.90 -7.29 -4.78
CA LEU A 16 14.09 -6.23 -5.40
C LEU A 16 14.94 -5.16 -6.11
N GLU A 17 16.07 -4.76 -5.55
CA GLU A 17 16.99 -3.80 -6.21
C GLU A 17 17.61 -4.33 -7.51
N LEU A 18 17.61 -5.65 -7.70
CA LEU A 18 18.21 -6.32 -8.86
C LEU A 18 17.19 -6.86 -9.86
N TYR A 19 15.89 -6.85 -9.51
CA TYR A 19 14.84 -7.31 -10.41
C TYR A 19 14.35 -6.17 -11.28
N GLU A 20 14.29 -6.42 -12.58
CA GLU A 20 13.64 -5.55 -13.58
C GLU A 20 12.30 -6.12 -14.04
N ASP A 21 12.12 -7.44 -13.93
CA ASP A 21 10.89 -8.14 -14.31
C ASP A 21 9.74 -7.82 -13.32
N PRO A 22 8.62 -7.23 -13.77
CA PRO A 22 7.50 -6.88 -12.91
C PRO A 22 6.91 -8.09 -12.15
N GLU A 23 6.91 -9.27 -12.74
CA GLU A 23 6.39 -10.47 -12.07
C GLU A 23 7.30 -10.93 -10.93
N ALA A 24 8.63 -10.86 -11.12
CA ALA A 24 9.59 -11.11 -10.06
C ALA A 24 9.49 -10.07 -8.93
N ILE A 25 9.33 -8.79 -9.27
CA ILE A 25 9.13 -7.72 -8.28
C ILE A 25 7.89 -8.01 -7.44
N LYS A 26 6.75 -8.28 -8.10
CA LYS A 26 5.49 -8.62 -7.41
C LYS A 26 5.66 -9.83 -6.49
N ARG A 27 6.30 -10.90 -6.95
CA ARG A 27 6.51 -12.12 -6.13
C ARG A 27 7.27 -11.83 -4.83
N VAL A 28 8.26 -10.93 -4.86
CA VAL A 28 9.04 -10.61 -3.67
C VAL A 28 8.33 -9.57 -2.79
N VAL A 29 7.73 -8.54 -3.38
CA VAL A 29 7.12 -7.43 -2.63
C VAL A 29 5.93 -7.89 -1.78
N VAL A 30 5.14 -8.88 -2.24
CA VAL A 30 3.98 -9.38 -1.47
C VAL A 30 4.36 -10.05 -0.15
N ASN A 31 5.62 -10.47 0.00
CA ASN A 31 6.13 -11.16 1.18
C ASN A 31 6.99 -10.24 2.08
N ILE A 32 7.38 -9.05 1.61
CA ILE A 32 8.45 -8.28 2.25
C ILE A 32 8.08 -7.81 3.66
N ALA A 33 6.81 -7.44 3.88
CA ALA A 33 6.29 -7.00 5.18
C ALA A 33 6.35 -8.11 6.25
N GLY A 34 6.38 -9.39 5.86
CA GLY A 34 6.50 -10.52 6.77
C GLY A 34 7.95 -10.92 7.09
N THR A 35 8.96 -10.24 6.52
CA THR A 35 10.37 -10.60 6.75
C THR A 35 10.87 -10.10 8.12
N PRO A 36 11.75 -10.84 8.82
CA PRO A 36 12.20 -10.50 10.18
C PRO A 36 12.85 -9.11 10.33
N ASN A 37 13.41 -8.56 9.25
CA ASN A 37 14.06 -7.25 9.23
C ASN A 37 13.34 -6.29 8.27
N PHE A 38 12.01 -6.38 8.22
CA PHE A 38 11.22 -5.51 7.40
C PHE A 38 11.47 -4.03 7.74
N ASN A 39 11.69 -3.21 6.72
CA ASN A 39 11.92 -1.78 6.85
C ASN A 39 10.94 -1.05 5.93
N GLN A 40 9.96 -0.38 6.55
CA GLN A 40 8.94 0.38 5.83
C GLN A 40 9.52 1.57 5.07
N ASP A 41 10.51 2.28 5.61
CA ASP A 41 11.11 3.44 4.94
C ASP A 41 11.88 3.06 3.68
N TRP A 42 12.59 1.93 3.74
CA TRP A 42 13.22 1.36 2.55
C TRP A 42 12.17 0.98 1.50
N LEU A 43 11.07 0.33 1.91
CA LEU A 43 10.01 -0.05 0.98
C LEU A 43 9.36 1.18 0.33
N ASN A 44 9.07 2.21 1.14
CA ASN A 44 8.59 3.50 0.64
C ASN A 44 9.57 4.07 -0.40
N GLY A 45 10.88 4.05 -0.12
CA GLY A 45 11.91 4.50 -1.05
C GLY A 45 12.01 3.66 -2.33
N PHE A 46 11.77 2.36 -2.25
CA PHE A 46 11.70 1.47 -3.41
C PHE A 46 10.53 1.82 -4.32
N PHE A 47 9.34 2.07 -3.76
CA PHE A 47 8.17 2.50 -4.53
C PHE A 47 8.39 3.86 -5.21
N GLY A 48 9.20 4.75 -4.63
CA GLY A 48 9.60 6.00 -5.29
C GLY A 48 10.41 5.83 -6.59
N LYS A 49 10.88 4.61 -6.90
CA LYS A 49 11.60 4.28 -8.15
C LYS A 49 10.71 3.58 -9.19
N LEU A 50 9.52 3.13 -8.79
CA LEU A 50 8.60 2.43 -9.67
C LEU A 50 7.80 3.43 -10.50
N SER A 51 7.35 3.00 -11.68
CA SER A 51 6.31 3.74 -12.41
C SER A 51 4.98 3.70 -11.65
N VAL A 52 4.04 4.59 -12.03
CA VAL A 52 2.68 4.61 -11.45
C VAL A 52 1.98 3.27 -11.63
N GLU A 53 2.03 2.71 -12.84
CA GLU A 53 1.44 1.41 -13.17
C GLU A 53 2.04 0.28 -12.32
N GLN A 54 3.37 0.19 -12.26
CA GLN A 54 4.04 -0.82 -11.44
C GLN A 54 3.72 -0.68 -9.95
N SER A 55 3.58 0.55 -9.46
CA SER A 55 3.24 0.80 -8.06
C SER A 55 1.85 0.28 -7.75
N LEU A 56 0.84 0.65 -8.55
CA LEU A 56 -0.53 0.19 -8.37
C LEU A 56 -0.65 -1.33 -8.48
N ASP A 57 0.03 -1.93 -9.45
CA ASP A 57 0.11 -3.39 -9.61
C ASP A 57 0.73 -4.09 -8.40
N CYS A 58 1.78 -3.51 -7.81
CA CYS A 58 2.40 -4.04 -6.60
C CYS A 58 1.48 -3.91 -5.39
N LEU A 59 0.83 -2.77 -5.19
CA LEU A 59 -0.12 -2.57 -4.10
C LEU A 59 -1.31 -3.53 -4.22
N ASP A 60 -1.85 -3.73 -5.43
CA ASP A 60 -2.90 -4.71 -5.70
C ASP A 60 -2.46 -6.14 -5.36
N ALA A 61 -1.26 -6.53 -5.82
CA ALA A 61 -0.70 -7.84 -5.53
C ALA A 61 -0.49 -8.04 -4.02
N MET A 62 -0.01 -7.02 -3.31
CA MET A 62 0.20 -7.06 -1.85
C MET A 62 -1.11 -7.30 -1.12
N MET A 63 -2.15 -6.56 -1.48
CA MET A 63 -3.49 -6.71 -0.90
C MET A 63 -4.11 -8.08 -1.24
N LYS A 64 -3.96 -8.53 -2.49
CA LYS A 64 -4.43 -9.86 -2.94
C LYS A 64 -3.80 -11.02 -2.18
N HIS A 65 -2.50 -10.90 -1.89
CA HIS A 65 -1.73 -11.99 -1.31
C HIS A 65 -2.06 -12.20 0.18
N ASN A 66 -1.96 -11.13 0.98
CA ASN A 66 -2.24 -11.19 2.41
C ASN A 66 -2.55 -9.80 2.95
N ILE A 67 -3.84 -9.46 3.03
CA ILE A 67 -4.33 -8.17 3.53
C ILE A 67 -3.76 -7.88 4.92
N ARG A 68 -3.93 -8.79 5.88
CA ARG A 68 -3.55 -8.55 7.29
C ARG A 68 -2.07 -8.20 7.42
N GLN A 69 -1.22 -8.85 6.63
CA GLN A 69 0.23 -8.60 6.66
C GLN A 69 0.59 -7.28 5.98
N ASN A 70 -0.03 -6.98 4.84
CA ASN A 70 0.45 -5.92 3.94
C ASN A 70 -0.29 -4.60 4.10
N LEU A 71 -1.46 -4.58 4.75
CA LEU A 71 -2.36 -3.41 4.81
C LEU A 71 -1.62 -2.16 5.29
N GLN A 72 -0.89 -2.25 6.40
CA GLN A 72 -0.19 -1.09 6.97
C GLN A 72 0.85 -0.52 5.98
N SER A 73 1.60 -1.38 5.31
CA SER A 73 2.58 -0.95 4.31
C SER A 73 1.92 -0.29 3.11
N VAL A 74 0.82 -0.87 2.62
CA VAL A 74 0.05 -0.34 1.50
C VAL A 74 -0.52 1.04 1.84
N VAL A 75 -1.09 1.22 3.04
CA VAL A 75 -1.59 2.53 3.51
C VAL A 75 -0.47 3.57 3.54
N THR A 76 0.69 3.24 4.14
CA THR A 76 1.80 4.20 4.23
C THR A 76 2.34 4.61 2.85
N ILE A 77 2.42 3.67 1.90
CA ILE A 77 2.83 3.97 0.52
C ILE A 77 1.77 4.82 -0.19
N ALA A 78 0.49 4.45 -0.06
CA ALA A 78 -0.65 5.16 -0.63
C ALA A 78 -0.70 6.62 -0.15
N THR A 79 -0.58 6.86 1.16
CA THR A 79 -0.51 8.22 1.71
C THR A 79 0.68 8.99 1.17
N LYS A 80 1.87 8.39 1.13
CA LYS A 80 3.10 9.08 0.70
C LYS A 80 3.07 9.47 -0.77
N TYR A 81 2.51 8.63 -1.63
CA TYR A 81 2.49 8.81 -3.08
C TYR A 81 1.09 9.13 -3.62
N SER A 82 0.18 9.62 -2.76
CA SER A 82 -1.23 9.88 -3.09
C SER A 82 -1.39 10.72 -4.36
N ASP A 83 -0.70 11.87 -4.43
CA ASP A 83 -0.79 12.79 -5.57
C ASP A 83 -0.30 12.16 -6.88
N LEU A 84 0.68 11.25 -6.80
CA LEU A 84 1.27 10.57 -7.95
C LEU A 84 0.42 9.39 -8.43
N LEU A 85 -0.08 8.58 -7.49
CA LEU A 85 -0.85 7.37 -7.78
C LEU A 85 -2.33 7.67 -8.07
N GLY A 86 -2.81 8.83 -7.64
CA GLY A 86 -4.18 9.27 -7.84
C GLY A 86 -5.09 8.79 -6.70
N PRO A 87 -5.69 9.71 -5.92
CA PRO A 87 -6.52 9.35 -4.77
C PRO A 87 -7.69 8.42 -5.11
N VAL A 88 -8.32 8.61 -6.27
CA VAL A 88 -9.44 7.77 -6.74
C VAL A 88 -9.00 6.32 -6.91
N GLN A 89 -7.84 6.08 -7.54
CA GLN A 89 -7.31 4.73 -7.77
C GLN A 89 -6.95 4.04 -6.45
N LEU A 90 -6.45 4.80 -5.47
CA LEU A 90 -6.15 4.28 -4.14
C LEU A 90 -7.41 3.95 -3.34
N VAL A 91 -8.47 4.77 -3.43
CA VAL A 91 -9.78 4.45 -2.86
C VAL A 91 -10.35 3.18 -3.50
N ASP A 92 -10.36 3.09 -4.83
CA ASP A 92 -10.83 1.91 -5.56
C ASP A 92 -10.08 0.63 -5.15
N LEU A 93 -8.76 0.73 -4.92
CA LEU A 93 -7.95 -0.37 -4.42
C LEU A 93 -8.43 -0.85 -3.04
N PHE A 94 -8.59 0.05 -2.06
CA PHE A 94 -9.04 -0.35 -0.73
C PHE A 94 -10.50 -0.86 -0.72
N GLU A 95 -11.36 -0.31 -1.58
CA GLU A 95 -12.73 -0.77 -1.77
C GLU A 95 -12.79 -2.18 -2.39
N LYS A 96 -11.97 -2.44 -3.40
CA LYS A 96 -11.84 -3.76 -4.05
C LYS A 96 -11.58 -4.87 -3.02
N TYR A 97 -10.74 -4.60 -2.03
CA TYR A 97 -10.42 -5.54 -0.95
C TYR A 97 -11.28 -5.39 0.31
N LYS A 98 -12.28 -4.50 0.28
CA LYS A 98 -13.26 -4.27 1.36
C LYS A 98 -12.60 -3.96 2.71
N THR A 99 -11.50 -3.20 2.70
CA THR A 99 -10.78 -2.85 3.92
C THR A 99 -11.24 -1.51 4.47
N ALA A 100 -12.20 -1.53 5.40
CA ALA A 100 -12.63 -0.33 6.13
C ALA A 100 -11.46 0.34 6.87
N GLU A 101 -10.57 -0.47 7.47
CA GLU A 101 -9.36 -0.01 8.13
C GLU A 101 -8.41 0.72 7.16
N GLY A 102 -8.17 0.16 5.97
CA GLY A 102 -7.34 0.77 4.94
C GLY A 102 -7.89 2.11 4.46
N LEU A 103 -9.19 2.15 4.16
CA LEU A 103 -9.90 3.38 3.78
C LEU A 103 -9.82 4.42 4.89
N PHE A 104 -10.09 4.03 6.14
CA PHE A 104 -10.07 4.95 7.27
C PHE A 104 -8.70 5.60 7.47
N TYR A 105 -7.63 4.81 7.50
CA TYR A 105 -6.29 5.35 7.70
C TYR A 105 -5.80 6.17 6.50
N TYR A 106 -6.07 5.71 5.28
CA TYR A 106 -5.70 6.47 4.09
C TYR A 106 -6.48 7.78 3.98
N LEU A 107 -7.81 7.73 4.07
CA LEU A 107 -8.67 8.91 3.98
C LEU A 107 -8.43 9.88 5.14
N GLY A 108 -8.17 9.40 6.35
CA GLY A 108 -7.80 10.25 7.48
C GLY A 108 -6.54 11.10 7.23
N SER A 109 -5.63 10.62 6.38
CA SER A 109 -4.44 11.38 5.99
C SER A 109 -4.69 12.47 4.93
N VAL A 110 -5.81 12.40 4.20
CA VAL A 110 -6.10 13.33 3.08
C VAL A 110 -7.40 14.12 3.26
N VAL A 111 -8.33 13.70 4.12
CA VAL A 111 -9.67 14.28 4.28
C VAL A 111 -9.62 15.74 4.72
N ASN A 112 -8.69 16.09 5.60
CA ASN A 112 -8.50 17.47 6.07
C ASN A 112 -8.01 18.44 4.97
N LEU A 113 -7.56 17.91 3.84
CA LEU A 113 -7.08 18.67 2.69
C LEU A 113 -8.08 18.66 1.54
N SER A 114 -9.22 17.96 1.68
CA SER A 114 -10.21 17.74 0.64
C SER A 114 -11.51 18.47 0.95
N GLU A 115 -12.01 19.24 -0.01
CA GLU A 115 -13.35 19.85 0.05
C GLU A 115 -14.43 18.98 -0.61
N GLU A 116 -14.03 17.88 -1.26
CA GLU A 116 -14.93 16.97 -1.96
C GLU A 116 -15.87 16.24 -0.98
N PRO A 117 -17.20 16.43 -1.08
CA PRO A 117 -18.16 15.81 -0.17
C PRO A 117 -18.09 14.28 -0.17
N ASP A 118 -17.75 13.68 -1.31
CA ASP A 118 -17.65 12.24 -1.45
C ASP A 118 -16.48 11.65 -0.65
N VAL A 119 -15.35 12.38 -0.57
CA VAL A 119 -14.17 11.99 0.23
C VAL A 119 -14.51 12.06 1.72
N ILE A 120 -15.16 13.14 2.14
CA ILE A 120 -15.62 13.34 3.53
C ILE A 120 -16.63 12.25 3.91
N PHE A 121 -17.63 12.00 3.07
CA PHE A 121 -18.62 10.96 3.29
C PHE A 121 -17.98 9.57 3.39
N LYS A 122 -17.05 9.24 2.49
CA LYS A 122 -16.33 7.96 2.52
C LYS A 122 -15.50 7.80 3.80
N TYR A 123 -14.85 8.88 4.24
CA TYR A 123 -14.10 8.88 5.50
C TYR A 123 -15.02 8.58 6.68
N ILE A 124 -16.14 9.30 6.82
CA ILE A 124 -17.15 9.08 7.86
C ILE A 124 -17.69 7.65 7.81
N GLU A 125 -18.01 7.13 6.62
CA GLU A 125 -18.47 5.76 6.44
C GLU A 125 -17.43 4.74 6.95
N SER A 126 -16.15 4.94 6.61
CA SER A 126 -15.06 4.07 7.05
C SER A 126 -14.81 4.15 8.56
N ALA A 127 -14.82 5.36 9.15
CA ALA A 127 -14.69 5.59 10.58
C ALA A 127 -15.81 4.91 11.36
N THR A 128 -17.05 5.03 10.88
CA THR A 128 -18.23 4.37 11.45
C THR A 128 -18.09 2.85 11.41
N LYS A 129 -17.63 2.27 10.29
CA LYS A 129 -17.37 0.82 10.17
C LYS A 129 -16.26 0.34 11.12
N MET A 130 -15.32 1.23 11.47
CA MET A 130 -14.24 0.97 12.43
C MET A 130 -14.64 1.22 13.90
N GLY A 131 -15.87 1.72 14.16
CA GLY A 131 -16.31 2.11 15.50
C GLY A 131 -15.63 3.37 16.06
N GLN A 132 -14.99 4.17 15.19
CA GLN A 132 -14.29 5.41 15.55
C GLN A 132 -15.27 6.59 15.55
N PHE A 133 -16.26 6.57 16.44
CA PHE A 133 -17.34 7.57 16.45
C PHE A 133 -16.87 9.00 16.78
N ASN A 134 -15.77 9.14 17.52
CA ASN A 134 -15.22 10.46 17.87
C ASN A 134 -14.69 11.23 16.64
N GLU A 135 -14.38 10.53 15.55
CA GLU A 135 -13.87 11.17 14.31
C GLU A 135 -15.02 11.68 13.42
N VAL A 136 -16.28 11.44 13.80
CA VAL A 136 -17.47 11.76 13.00
C VAL A 136 -18.52 12.62 13.74
N GLU A 137 -18.24 13.03 14.97
CA GLU A 137 -19.04 14.01 15.75
C GLU A 137 -18.72 15.46 15.34
#